data_AF-A0A650EJ00-F1
#
_entry.id   AF-A0A650EJ00-F1
#
_cell.length_a   1.000
_cell.length_b   1.000
_cell.length_c   1.000
_cell.angle_alpha   90.00
_cell.angle_beta   90.00
_cell.angle_gamma   90.00
#
_symmetry.space_group_name_H-M   'P 1'
#
loop_
_entity.id
_entity.type
_entity.pdbx_description
1 polymer ?
#
loop_
_entity_poly.entity_id
_entity_poly.type
_entity_poly.pdbx_seq_one_letter_code
_entity_poly.pdbx_strand_id
1 'polypeptide(L)'
;MISSLSNINFHHTIKNNGIYKYQSAPKFNTGLSADTVCFTGKSPASTYRTVFEYLSSELLSNNKKYHVGNEKLSASRISTAIQSLFIEDRMFLPFKYSVSEKIKWKSYIPQDIREFSIGKINEARTARMTEWRNFLKYTGTPEQKGVVSNPRLAAKLREDDSIRLVVWNAITSELKESNRHIPVPFNEKALLETIMGFEKIEPKDRTVRCTAPAFIDMYTHRLRDNLLMDLGLSDNDAVWVKIPSVSHDSANKEKNIRMLEILSCRNWCTRSSVDKAEAALEDGDFYIYLQRGKFNLWEPLVGMTTLRGKIDQIQGVENNNIVPVNLVDEIRSFITAKSLKCHSGVLDEGPKASQALMISEKLSESVPGMKLSFMKAIKDDNSFAIFKALGIDVKLLDDGALEIGTYRPSYNLNPNSGITVPYSMFGLNEDVLLSNVRVIKGNLILNSKNSLYNSLITRIPPNLEIVTGKIQCTAEQYERFKPDIDRLIGNDHSKLIIKR
;
A
#
# COMPACT_ATOMS: atom_id res chain seq x y z
N MET A 1 24.84 22.12 33.45
CA MET A 1 26.01 22.94 33.82
C MET A 1 26.79 23.25 32.55
N ILE A 2 26.65 24.47 32.03
CA ILE A 2 27.37 24.96 30.85
C ILE A 2 28.39 25.95 31.40
N SER A 3 29.68 25.64 31.28
CA SER A 3 30.78 26.51 31.66
C SER A 3 31.15 27.44 30.51
N SER A 4 30.81 28.73 30.68
CA SER A 4 31.51 29.94 30.23
C SER A 4 32.37 29.90 28.95
N LEU A 5 31.88 30.56 27.90
CA LEU A 5 32.71 31.19 26.87
C LEU A 5 32.96 32.65 27.29
N SER A 6 34.15 32.92 27.82
CA SER A 6 34.64 34.28 28.08
C SER A 6 35.91 34.48 27.28
N ASN A 7 35.81 35.19 26.16
CA ASN A 7 36.94 35.85 25.50
C ASN A 7 36.40 36.90 24.50
N ILE A 8 35.92 38.01 25.04
CA ILE A 8 35.82 39.26 24.29
C ILE A 8 36.38 40.34 25.20
N ASN A 9 37.56 40.85 24.86
CA ASN A 9 38.20 41.97 25.55
C ASN A 9 38.13 43.17 24.59
N PHE A 10 37.26 44.13 24.89
CA PHE A 10 37.18 45.38 24.12
C PHE A 10 38.08 46.43 24.79
N HIS A 11 39.27 46.64 24.24
CA HIS A 11 40.03 47.84 24.54
C HIS A 11 39.58 48.98 23.63
N HIS A 12 38.84 49.93 24.19
CA HIS A 12 38.60 51.24 23.57
C HIS A 12 39.87 52.09 23.65
N THR A 13 40.27 52.66 22.51
CA THR A 13 40.89 53.99 22.47
C THR A 13 40.76 54.56 21.05
N ILE A 14 39.87 55.53 20.88
CA ILE A 14 39.81 56.37 19.68
C ILE A 14 40.67 57.60 19.96
N LYS A 15 41.69 57.86 19.12
CA LYS A 15 42.27 59.18 18.91
C LYS A 15 42.61 59.36 17.42
N ASN A 16 42.07 60.43 16.84
CA ASN A 16 42.36 60.95 15.50
C ASN A 16 43.78 61.50 15.42
N ASN A 17 44.46 61.30 14.27
CA ASN A 17 44.98 62.37 13.40
C ASN A 17 45.87 61.82 12.28
N GLY A 18 45.52 62.17 11.04
CA GLY A 18 46.45 62.62 9.99
C GLY A 18 47.46 61.65 9.36
N ILE A 19 47.58 61.83 8.03
CA ILE A 19 48.73 61.49 7.16
C ILE A 19 48.63 60.15 6.42
N TYR A 20 48.41 60.27 5.11
CA TYR A 20 48.62 59.25 4.09
C TYR A 20 50.03 58.64 4.20
N LYS A 21 50.11 57.36 4.52
CA LYS A 21 51.26 56.52 4.19
C LYS A 21 50.78 55.17 3.68
N TYR A 22 51.23 54.82 2.48
CA TYR A 22 51.17 53.47 1.93
C TYR A 22 51.68 52.47 2.98
N GLN A 23 50.78 51.68 3.53
CA GLN A 23 51.11 50.46 4.27
C GLN A 23 50.57 49.28 3.47
N SER A 24 51.48 48.37 3.15
CA SER A 24 51.24 47.08 2.51
C SER A 24 49.94 46.44 3.00
N ALA A 25 49.06 46.10 2.06
CA ALA A 25 47.84 45.34 2.35
C ALA A 25 48.20 44.14 3.24
N PRO A 26 47.51 43.94 4.39
CA PRO A 26 47.70 42.75 5.17
C PRO A 26 47.33 41.56 4.28
N LYS A 27 48.29 40.67 4.03
CA LYS A 27 48.00 39.37 3.46
C LYS A 27 47.02 38.71 4.42
N PHE A 28 45.76 38.61 4.02
CA PHE A 28 44.85 37.68 4.67
C PHE A 28 45.51 36.32 4.57
N ASN A 29 45.86 35.77 5.74
CA ASN A 29 46.18 34.36 5.86
C ASN A 29 45.03 33.63 5.14
N THR A 30 45.35 32.87 4.09
CA THR A 30 44.36 32.05 3.39
C THR A 30 43.67 31.24 4.47
N GLY A 31 42.44 31.66 4.79
CA GLY A 31 41.72 31.14 5.93
C GLY A 31 41.77 29.63 5.87
N LEU A 32 42.05 29.01 7.03
CA LEU A 32 41.76 27.60 7.26
C LEU A 32 40.49 27.28 6.49
N SER A 33 40.58 26.34 5.54
CA SER A 33 39.41 25.83 4.83
C SER A 33 38.39 25.54 5.90
N ALA A 34 37.32 26.35 5.95
CA ALA A 34 36.29 26.17 6.93
C ALA A 34 35.64 24.83 6.60
N ASP A 35 36.15 23.75 7.20
CA ASP A 35 35.40 22.54 7.40
C ASP A 35 34.21 23.00 8.24
N THR A 36 33.13 23.35 7.55
CA THR A 36 31.81 23.40 8.16
C THR A 36 31.62 22.07 8.87
N VAL A 37 31.74 22.09 10.19
CA VAL A 37 31.60 20.92 11.05
C VAL A 37 30.16 20.46 10.92
N CYS A 38 29.91 19.57 9.95
CA CYS A 38 28.62 18.91 9.87
C CYS A 38 28.64 17.82 10.93
N PHE A 39 27.91 18.01 12.02
CA PHE A 39 27.76 17.02 13.10
C PHE A 39 27.28 15.64 12.61
N THR A 40 26.78 15.56 11.38
CA THR A 40 26.34 14.33 10.71
C THR A 40 27.46 13.58 9.96
N GLY A 41 28.64 14.19 9.77
CA GLY A 41 29.73 13.64 8.95
C GLY A 41 29.49 13.70 7.42
N LYS A 42 28.34 14.24 6.98
CA LYS A 42 28.01 14.43 5.56
C LYS A 42 28.56 15.75 5.03
N SER A 43 28.87 15.77 3.74
CA SER A 43 29.20 17.01 3.02
C SER A 43 27.92 17.64 2.44
N PRO A 44 27.94 18.91 2.01
CA PRO A 44 26.82 19.48 1.26
C PRO A 44 26.50 18.66 0.00
N ALA A 45 25.22 18.57 -0.38
CA ALA A 45 24.81 17.69 -1.49
C ALA A 45 25.53 18.00 -2.83
N SER A 46 25.93 19.25 -3.03
CA SER A 46 26.65 19.72 -4.20
C SER A 46 28.11 19.25 -4.30
N THR A 47 28.71 18.78 -3.21
CA THR A 47 30.13 18.37 -3.19
C THR A 47 30.35 16.91 -3.57
N TYR A 48 29.31 16.08 -3.54
CA TYR A 48 29.40 14.69 -3.98
C TYR A 48 29.68 14.64 -5.49
N ARG A 49 30.43 13.64 -5.95
CA ARG A 49 30.77 13.53 -7.38
C ARG A 49 29.54 13.17 -8.19
N THR A 50 28.79 12.17 -7.74
CA THR A 50 27.55 11.73 -8.38
C THR A 50 26.34 11.97 -7.49
N VAL A 51 25.16 12.01 -8.10
CA VAL A 51 23.89 12.02 -7.35
C VAL A 51 23.72 10.74 -6.52
N PHE A 52 24.27 9.62 -6.97
CA PHE A 52 24.17 8.33 -6.29
C PHE A 52 25.07 8.24 -5.07
N GLU A 53 26.25 8.88 -5.09
CA GLU A 53 27.08 9.05 -3.89
C GLU A 53 26.34 9.89 -2.83
N TYR A 54 25.69 10.98 -3.24
CA TYR A 54 24.84 11.78 -2.33
C TYR A 54 23.71 10.94 -1.74
N LEU A 55 22.93 10.25 -2.58
CA LEU A 55 21.84 9.38 -2.13
C LEU A 55 22.33 8.25 -1.21
N SER A 56 23.51 7.69 -1.48
CA SER A 56 24.13 6.68 -0.63
C SER A 56 24.54 7.24 0.72
N SER A 57 25.05 8.47 0.77
CA SER A 57 25.36 9.14 2.05
C SER A 57 24.09 9.34 2.89
N GLU A 58 22.97 9.74 2.28
CA GLU A 58 21.68 9.89 2.97
C GLU A 58 21.20 8.54 3.50
N LEU A 59 21.24 7.50 2.66
CA LEU A 59 20.86 6.13 3.01
C LEU A 59 21.68 5.58 4.18
N LEU A 60 23.01 5.64 4.09
CA LEU A 60 23.90 5.08 5.11
C LEU A 60 23.81 5.89 6.42
N SER A 61 23.54 7.19 6.35
CA SER A 61 23.34 8.01 7.56
C SER A 61 22.12 7.54 8.37
N ASN A 62 21.04 7.17 7.65
CA ASN A 62 19.75 6.78 8.22
C ASN A 62 19.66 5.28 8.53
N ASN A 63 20.53 4.44 7.96
CA ASN A 63 20.45 2.99 8.08
C ASN A 63 21.68 2.38 8.76
N LYS A 64 21.61 2.27 10.09
CA LYS A 64 22.69 1.75 10.92
C LYS A 64 23.02 0.27 10.67
N LYS A 65 22.18 -0.49 9.96
CA LYS A 65 22.41 -1.91 9.65
C LYS A 65 23.64 -2.15 8.76
N TYR A 66 24.06 -1.13 8.00
CA TYR A 66 25.29 -1.21 7.21
C TYR A 66 26.57 -1.03 8.04
N HIS A 67 26.44 -0.64 9.32
CA HIS A 67 27.56 -0.37 10.23
C HIS A 67 28.63 0.54 9.61
N VAL A 68 28.19 1.58 8.91
CA VAL A 68 29.06 2.65 8.38
C VAL A 68 29.01 3.82 9.35
N GLY A 69 30.18 4.19 9.88
CA GLY A 69 30.32 5.35 10.76
C GLY A 69 30.13 6.66 10.01
N ASN A 70 29.67 7.69 10.73
CA ASN A 70 29.37 9.01 10.16
C ASN A 70 30.62 9.65 9.51
N GLU A 71 31.82 9.35 10.01
CA GLU A 71 33.11 9.82 9.50
C GLU A 71 33.45 9.33 8.08
N LYS A 72 32.68 8.37 7.56
CA LYS A 72 32.82 7.82 6.21
C LYS A 72 31.78 8.35 5.22
N LEU A 73 30.89 9.26 5.64
CA LEU A 73 29.77 9.74 4.84
C LEU A 73 30.08 11.02 4.03
N SER A 74 31.27 11.59 4.19
CA SER A 74 31.71 12.78 3.44
C SER A 74 31.88 12.47 1.95
N ALA A 75 31.77 13.50 1.10
CA ALA A 75 31.96 13.37 -0.34
C ALA A 75 33.31 12.75 -0.74
N SER A 76 34.35 12.97 0.07
CA SER A 76 35.69 12.40 -0.17
C SER A 76 35.85 10.94 0.27
N ARG A 77 34.93 10.39 1.07
CA ARG A 77 35.08 9.06 1.70
C ARG A 77 33.97 8.07 1.36
N ILE A 78 32.83 8.57 0.92
CA ILE A 78 31.63 7.76 0.67
C ILE A 78 31.87 6.64 -0.36
N SER A 79 32.61 6.93 -1.44
CA SER A 79 32.90 5.93 -2.48
C SER A 79 33.68 4.74 -1.91
N THR A 80 34.73 4.99 -1.12
CA THR A 80 35.49 3.94 -0.44
C THR A 80 34.64 3.16 0.55
N ALA A 81 33.76 3.83 1.29
CA ALA A 81 32.86 3.17 2.24
C ALA A 81 31.91 2.17 1.53
N ILE A 82 31.38 2.56 0.37
CA ILE A 82 30.49 1.71 -0.43
C ILE A 82 31.25 0.54 -1.04
N GLN A 83 32.46 0.77 -1.55
CA GLN A 83 33.32 -0.31 -2.06
C GLN A 83 33.63 -1.35 -0.97
N SER A 84 33.92 -0.92 0.26
CA SER A 84 34.08 -1.85 1.39
C SER A 84 32.83 -2.67 1.64
N LEU A 85 31.63 -2.06 1.61
CA LEU A 85 30.37 -2.80 1.74
C LEU A 85 30.17 -3.85 0.65
N PHE A 86 30.58 -3.55 -0.58
CA PHE A 86 30.49 -4.48 -1.70
C PHE A 86 31.43 -5.67 -1.52
N ILE A 87 32.70 -5.41 -1.22
CA ILE A 87 33.76 -6.42 -1.01
C ILE A 87 33.43 -7.34 0.17
N GLU A 88 32.87 -6.78 1.25
CA GLU A 88 32.48 -7.53 2.45
C GLU A 88 31.14 -8.26 2.30
N ASP A 89 30.49 -8.23 1.12
CA ASP A 89 29.14 -8.73 0.84
C ASP A 89 28.05 -8.19 1.79
N ARG A 90 28.27 -6.98 2.34
CA ARG A 90 27.33 -6.29 3.24
C ARG A 90 26.42 -5.30 2.53
N MET A 91 26.62 -5.05 1.24
CA MET A 91 25.72 -4.22 0.42
C MET A 91 24.32 -4.85 0.30
N PHE A 92 24.27 -6.17 0.04
CA PHE A 92 23.05 -6.92 -0.24
C PHE A 92 22.46 -7.53 1.03
N LEU A 93 22.10 -6.67 1.99
CA LEU A 93 21.50 -7.10 3.25
C LEU A 93 20.21 -7.91 3.03
N PRO A 94 19.87 -8.85 3.93
CA PRO A 94 18.61 -9.60 3.87
C PRO A 94 17.38 -8.69 3.85
N PHE A 95 16.36 -9.11 3.10
CA PHE A 95 15.06 -8.44 3.04
C PHE A 95 14.06 -9.07 4.03
N LYS A 96 12.95 -8.36 4.27
CA LYS A 96 11.90 -8.82 5.19
C LYS A 96 10.88 -9.72 4.49
N TYR A 97 10.58 -10.85 5.10
CA TYR A 97 9.43 -11.68 4.75
C TYR A 97 8.14 -11.13 5.36
N SER A 98 7.02 -11.33 4.68
CA SER A 98 5.68 -11.06 5.20
C SER A 98 5.36 -12.06 6.31
N VAL A 99 4.64 -11.61 7.33
CA VAL A 99 4.25 -12.43 8.49
C VAL A 99 2.74 -12.35 8.62
N SER A 100 2.04 -13.49 8.57
CA SER A 100 0.57 -13.56 8.53
C SER A 100 -0.08 -12.84 9.70
N GLU A 101 0.48 -12.94 10.91
CA GLU A 101 -0.04 -12.29 12.12
C GLU A 101 0.11 -10.76 12.11
N LYS A 102 1.04 -10.23 11.30
CA LYS A 102 1.29 -8.79 11.18
C LYS A 102 0.51 -8.14 10.03
N ILE A 103 -0.15 -8.94 9.20
CA ILE A 103 -1.05 -8.45 8.14
C ILE A 103 -2.44 -8.22 8.73
N LYS A 104 -3.05 -7.10 8.38
CA LYS A 104 -4.48 -6.87 8.67
C LYS A 104 -5.32 -7.72 7.73
N TRP A 105 -5.91 -8.78 8.28
CA TRP A 105 -6.86 -9.63 7.57
C TRP A 105 -8.29 -9.23 7.84
N LYS A 106 -9.17 -9.63 6.93
CA LYS A 106 -10.61 -9.59 7.20
C LYS A 106 -10.96 -10.74 8.12
N SER A 107 -11.86 -10.49 9.07
CA SER A 107 -12.23 -11.44 10.12
C SER A 107 -12.73 -12.78 9.56
N TYR A 108 -13.42 -12.74 8.41
CA TYR A 108 -14.00 -13.93 7.77
C TYR A 108 -13.00 -14.81 6.99
N ILE A 109 -11.75 -14.37 6.79
CA ILE A 109 -10.76 -15.18 6.05
C ILE A 109 -10.16 -16.23 7.00
N PRO A 110 -10.23 -17.55 6.71
CA PRO A 110 -9.66 -18.61 7.54
C PRO A 110 -8.12 -18.53 7.70
N GLN A 111 -7.58 -19.00 8.84
CA GLN A 111 -6.15 -18.85 9.18
C GLN A 111 -5.21 -19.62 8.23
N ASP A 112 -5.57 -20.83 7.84
CA ASP A 112 -4.86 -21.65 6.85
C ASP A 112 -4.75 -20.94 5.49
N ILE A 113 -5.82 -20.27 5.04
CA ILE A 113 -5.82 -19.47 3.82
C ILE A 113 -4.90 -18.25 3.95
N ARG A 114 -4.84 -17.61 5.13
CA ARG A 114 -3.93 -16.49 5.41
C ARG A 114 -2.48 -16.95 5.30
N GLU A 115 -2.14 -18.06 5.94
CA GLU A 115 -0.78 -18.63 5.93
C GLU A 115 -0.36 -19.07 4.53
N PHE A 116 -1.22 -19.80 3.82
CA PHE A 116 -0.97 -20.20 2.43
C PHE A 116 -0.69 -18.99 1.52
N SER A 117 -1.54 -17.96 1.61
CA SER A 117 -1.38 -16.74 0.80
C SER A 117 -0.07 -16.02 1.11
N ILE A 118 0.35 -15.97 2.37
CA ILE A 118 1.62 -15.35 2.78
C ILE A 118 2.82 -16.17 2.34
N GLY A 119 2.71 -17.50 2.36
CA GLY A 119 3.70 -18.41 1.77
C GLY A 119 3.97 -18.05 0.31
N LYS A 120 2.92 -17.92 -0.51
CA LYS A 120 3.04 -17.54 -1.93
C LYS A 120 3.64 -16.17 -2.16
N ILE A 121 3.24 -15.17 -1.37
CA ILE A 121 3.86 -13.84 -1.42
C ILE A 121 5.36 -13.91 -1.10
N ASN A 122 5.75 -14.71 -0.11
CA ASN A 122 7.14 -14.87 0.29
C ASN A 122 7.97 -15.66 -0.75
N GLU A 123 7.39 -16.66 -1.42
CA GLU A 123 8.00 -17.32 -2.58
C GLU A 123 8.26 -16.31 -3.71
N ALA A 124 7.26 -15.48 -4.05
CA ALA A 124 7.39 -14.44 -5.05
C ALA A 124 8.44 -13.38 -4.68
N ARG A 125 8.51 -12.97 -3.40
CA ARG A 125 9.58 -12.09 -2.89
C ARG A 125 10.95 -12.70 -3.11
N THR A 126 11.14 -13.96 -2.73
CA THR A 126 12.42 -14.65 -2.89
C THR A 126 12.85 -14.72 -4.33
N ALA A 127 11.96 -15.14 -5.24
CA ALA A 127 12.25 -15.20 -6.67
C ALA A 127 12.70 -13.83 -7.20
N ARG A 128 11.92 -12.78 -6.93
CA ARG A 128 12.19 -11.44 -7.45
C ARG A 128 13.42 -10.78 -6.85
N MET A 129 13.63 -10.93 -5.54
CA MET A 129 14.82 -10.39 -4.87
C MET A 129 16.10 -11.12 -5.30
N THR A 130 16.01 -12.42 -5.60
CA THR A 130 17.15 -13.19 -6.13
C THR A 130 17.53 -12.71 -7.53
N GLU A 131 16.55 -12.48 -8.42
CA GLU A 131 16.79 -11.89 -9.74
C GLU A 131 17.52 -10.53 -9.63
N TRP A 132 16.99 -9.61 -8.82
CA TRP A 132 17.62 -8.31 -8.58
C TRP A 132 19.02 -8.43 -7.97
N ARG A 133 19.22 -9.30 -6.97
CA ARG A 133 20.53 -9.48 -6.32
C ARG A 133 21.55 -10.02 -7.31
N ASN A 134 21.19 -11.05 -8.08
CA ASN A 134 22.08 -11.65 -9.06
C ASN A 134 22.48 -10.63 -10.12
N PHE A 135 21.52 -9.87 -10.64
CA PHE A 135 21.82 -8.81 -11.60
C PHE A 135 22.77 -7.77 -11.02
N LEU A 136 22.48 -7.19 -9.85
CA LEU A 136 23.30 -6.11 -9.27
C LEU A 136 24.68 -6.61 -8.81
N LYS A 137 24.78 -7.84 -8.29
CA LYS A 137 26.04 -8.40 -7.76
C LYS A 137 27.00 -8.79 -8.86
N TYR A 138 26.51 -9.42 -9.93
CA TYR A 138 27.38 -9.98 -10.98
C TYR A 138 27.50 -9.07 -12.21
N THR A 139 26.58 -8.11 -12.43
CA THR A 139 26.71 -7.19 -13.56
C THR A 139 27.90 -6.27 -13.38
N GLY A 140 28.82 -6.32 -14.33
CA GLY A 140 30.05 -5.55 -14.37
C GLY A 140 31.25 -6.25 -13.72
N THR A 141 31.10 -7.45 -13.16
CA THR A 141 32.19 -8.16 -12.51
C THR A 141 32.87 -9.17 -13.45
N PRO A 142 34.12 -9.61 -13.18
CA PRO A 142 34.79 -10.64 -13.97
C PRO A 142 34.03 -11.98 -14.04
N GLU A 143 33.16 -12.25 -13.06
CA GLU A 143 32.35 -13.47 -12.94
C GLU A 143 31.08 -13.47 -13.81
N GLN A 144 30.92 -12.49 -14.72
CA GLN A 144 29.79 -12.40 -15.65
C GLN A 144 29.71 -13.61 -16.60
N LYS A 145 28.88 -14.60 -16.27
CA LYS A 145 28.37 -15.58 -17.23
C LYS A 145 26.87 -15.41 -17.44
N GLY A 146 26.48 -14.89 -18.60
CA GLY A 146 25.08 -14.92 -19.08
C GLY A 146 24.11 -13.87 -18.51
N VAL A 147 24.59 -12.80 -17.86
CA VAL A 147 23.74 -11.86 -17.08
C VAL A 147 23.50 -10.50 -17.74
N VAL A 148 24.05 -10.17 -18.91
CA VAL A 148 23.87 -8.81 -19.48
C VAL A 148 23.49 -8.81 -20.95
N SER A 149 22.39 -8.11 -21.25
CA SER A 149 22.04 -7.71 -22.62
C SER A 149 22.43 -6.24 -22.92
N ASN A 150 22.41 -5.32 -21.94
CA ASN A 150 22.68 -3.89 -22.14
C ASN A 150 24.10 -3.44 -21.69
N PRO A 151 25.04 -3.17 -22.62
CA PRO A 151 26.40 -2.77 -22.29
C PRO A 151 26.51 -1.42 -21.57
N ARG A 152 25.60 -0.48 -21.87
CA ARG A 152 25.61 0.87 -21.27
C ARG A 152 25.24 0.83 -19.80
N LEU A 153 24.25 0.03 -19.44
CA LEU A 153 23.88 -0.19 -18.05
C LEU A 153 25.02 -0.88 -17.27
N ALA A 154 25.65 -1.90 -17.87
CA ALA A 154 26.77 -2.58 -17.25
C ALA A 154 27.98 -1.65 -17.03
N ALA A 155 28.30 -0.76 -17.98
CA ALA A 155 29.36 0.24 -17.82
C ALA A 155 29.09 1.16 -16.63
N LYS A 156 27.87 1.71 -16.53
CA LYS A 156 27.48 2.57 -15.39
C LYS A 156 27.61 1.86 -14.06
N LEU A 157 27.15 0.62 -13.97
CA LEU A 157 27.28 -0.16 -12.75
C LEU A 157 28.77 -0.41 -12.45
N ARG A 158 29.64 -0.75 -13.41
CA ARG A 158 31.08 -0.89 -13.14
C ARG A 158 31.74 0.37 -12.58
N GLU A 159 31.30 1.54 -13.02
CA GLU A 159 31.92 2.81 -12.66
C GLU A 159 31.49 3.35 -11.28
N ASP A 160 30.26 3.04 -10.83
CA ASP A 160 29.70 3.58 -9.58
C ASP A 160 28.89 2.55 -8.78
N ASP A 161 29.52 1.96 -7.75
CA ASP A 161 28.87 1.06 -6.78
C ASP A 161 27.73 1.72 -5.99
N SER A 162 27.70 3.06 -5.92
CA SER A 162 26.63 3.79 -5.25
C SER A 162 25.28 3.53 -5.93
N ILE A 163 25.28 3.28 -7.25
CA ILE A 163 24.07 2.91 -7.98
C ILE A 163 23.52 1.57 -7.44
N ARG A 164 24.38 0.57 -7.24
CA ARG A 164 23.96 -0.75 -6.73
C ARG A 164 23.32 -0.64 -5.35
N LEU A 165 23.95 0.13 -4.45
CA LEU A 165 23.44 0.34 -3.10
C LEU A 165 22.07 1.05 -3.12
N VAL A 166 21.94 2.13 -3.90
CA VAL A 166 20.68 2.88 -4.00
C VAL A 166 19.56 2.02 -4.57
N VAL A 167 19.83 1.28 -5.66
CA VAL A 167 18.84 0.39 -6.29
C VAL A 167 18.41 -0.71 -5.33
N TRP A 168 19.37 -1.41 -4.71
CA TRP A 168 19.07 -2.48 -3.75
C TRP A 168 18.23 -1.99 -2.58
N ASN A 169 18.61 -0.86 -1.98
CA ASN A 169 17.84 -0.27 -0.88
C ASN A 169 16.46 0.19 -1.32
N ALA A 170 16.33 0.79 -2.51
CA ALA A 170 15.04 1.23 -3.03
C ALA A 170 14.04 0.07 -3.11
N ILE A 171 14.47 -1.07 -3.66
CA ILE A 171 13.62 -2.27 -3.83
C ILE A 171 13.32 -2.94 -2.48
N THR A 172 14.32 -3.08 -1.61
CA THR A 172 14.15 -3.76 -0.32
C THR A 172 13.36 -2.94 0.70
N SER A 173 13.43 -1.60 0.62
CA SER A 173 12.74 -0.70 1.57
C SER A 173 11.21 -0.78 1.51
N GLU A 174 10.65 -1.23 0.37
CA GLU A 174 9.21 -1.44 0.22
C GLU A 174 8.71 -2.66 1.02
N LEU A 175 9.59 -3.55 1.44
CA LEU A 175 9.24 -4.84 2.05
C LEU A 175 9.20 -4.73 3.57
N LYS A 176 8.03 -5.02 4.14
CA LYS A 176 7.79 -5.06 5.58
C LYS A 176 7.17 -6.40 5.94
N GLU A 177 7.29 -6.77 7.21
CA GLU A 177 6.60 -7.95 7.74
C GLU A 177 5.09 -7.75 7.79
N SER A 178 4.64 -6.50 7.89
CA SER A 178 3.23 -6.10 7.97
C SER A 178 2.62 -5.68 6.63
N ASN A 179 3.25 -5.97 5.50
CA ASN A 179 2.67 -5.70 4.18
C ASN A 179 2.75 -6.91 3.24
N ARG A 180 1.88 -6.90 2.23
CA ARG A 180 1.79 -7.94 1.18
C ARG A 180 2.57 -7.55 -0.08
N HIS A 181 3.50 -6.60 0.02
CA HIS A 181 4.17 -6.03 -1.15
C HIS A 181 5.04 -7.09 -1.87
N ILE A 182 4.94 -7.13 -3.19
CA ILE A 182 5.83 -7.89 -4.06
C ILE A 182 6.76 -6.89 -4.78
N PRO A 183 8.09 -7.11 -4.82
CA PRO A 183 9.01 -6.23 -5.53
C PRO A 183 8.64 -6.06 -7.01
N VAL A 184 8.91 -4.88 -7.56
CA VAL A 184 8.75 -4.61 -8.99
C VAL A 184 9.54 -5.61 -9.87
N PRO A 185 9.04 -5.94 -11.07
CA PRO A 185 9.78 -6.76 -12.03
C PRO A 185 11.07 -6.07 -12.47
N PHE A 186 12.12 -6.84 -12.76
CA PHE A 186 13.37 -6.32 -13.28
C PHE A 186 13.27 -6.00 -14.79
N ASN A 187 13.86 -4.87 -15.20
CA ASN A 187 13.96 -4.45 -16.59
C ASN A 187 15.15 -3.51 -16.80
N GLU A 188 16.08 -3.89 -17.67
CA GLU A 188 17.30 -3.14 -17.95
C GLU A 188 17.04 -1.75 -18.55
N LYS A 189 16.09 -1.62 -19.49
CA LYS A 189 15.75 -0.34 -20.14
C LYS A 189 15.21 0.67 -19.12
N ALA A 190 14.21 0.27 -18.35
CA ALA A 190 13.61 1.13 -17.33
C ALA A 190 14.63 1.52 -16.25
N LEU A 191 15.53 0.60 -15.86
CA LEU A 191 16.57 0.89 -14.88
C LEU A 191 17.57 1.92 -15.43
N LEU A 192 18.05 1.72 -16.66
CA LEU A 192 18.99 2.63 -17.30
C LEU A 192 18.39 4.04 -17.45
N GLU A 193 17.15 4.15 -17.92
CA GLU A 193 16.44 5.43 -18.06
C GLU A 193 16.23 6.13 -16.72
N THR A 194 15.95 5.36 -15.66
CA THR A 194 15.83 5.90 -14.30
C THR A 194 17.17 6.45 -13.83
N ILE A 195 18.25 5.69 -13.99
CA ILE A 195 19.60 6.13 -13.62
C ILE A 195 19.97 7.42 -14.36
N MET A 196 19.78 7.44 -15.68
CA MET A 196 20.04 8.62 -16.51
C MET A 196 19.16 9.82 -16.13
N GLY A 197 17.94 9.58 -15.64
CA GLY A 197 17.06 10.64 -15.14
C GLY A 197 17.62 11.33 -13.89
N PHE A 198 18.14 10.54 -12.94
CA PHE A 198 18.77 11.06 -11.73
C PHE A 198 20.11 11.76 -12.01
N GLU A 199 20.91 11.25 -12.96
CA GLU A 199 22.19 11.88 -13.35
C GLU A 199 22.04 13.30 -13.92
N LYS A 200 20.85 13.65 -14.43
CA LYS A 200 20.52 15.00 -14.89
C LYS A 200 20.22 15.99 -13.74
N ILE A 201 20.25 15.53 -12.48
CA ILE A 201 20.03 16.40 -11.32
C ILE A 201 21.34 17.15 -11.01
N GLU A 202 21.30 18.46 -11.23
CA GLU A 202 22.43 19.35 -10.93
C GLU A 202 22.84 19.27 -9.46
N PRO A 203 24.15 19.38 -9.14
CA PRO A 203 24.65 19.25 -7.77
C PRO A 203 23.93 20.13 -6.74
N LYS A 204 23.58 21.37 -7.12
CA LYS A 204 22.85 22.34 -6.28
C LYS A 204 21.41 21.92 -5.95
N ASP A 205 20.79 21.10 -6.81
CA ASP A 205 19.37 20.75 -6.70
C ASP A 205 19.15 19.39 -6.02
N ARG A 206 20.23 18.64 -5.74
CA ARG A 206 20.17 17.28 -5.22
C ARG A 206 19.35 17.17 -3.93
N THR A 207 19.50 18.10 -2.99
CA THR A 207 18.75 18.10 -1.72
C THR A 207 17.24 18.18 -1.91
N VAL A 208 16.77 18.87 -2.96
CA VAL A 208 15.33 19.06 -3.20
C VAL A 208 14.79 17.96 -4.13
N ARG A 209 15.50 17.69 -5.23
CA ARG A 209 15.02 16.81 -6.30
C ARG A 209 15.22 15.33 -6.01
N CYS A 210 16.10 14.97 -5.08
CA CYS A 210 16.30 13.57 -4.67
C CYS A 210 15.32 13.12 -3.56
N THR A 211 14.61 14.06 -2.92
CA THR A 211 13.65 13.72 -1.85
C THR A 211 12.39 13.07 -2.39
N ALA A 212 11.88 13.58 -3.52
CA ALA A 212 10.69 13.04 -4.17
C ALA A 212 10.65 13.45 -5.66
N PRO A 213 10.17 12.58 -6.56
CA PRO A 213 9.79 11.18 -6.32
C PRO A 213 11.02 10.29 -5.98
N ALA A 214 10.80 9.21 -5.21
CA ALA A 214 11.88 8.31 -4.85
C ALA A 214 12.35 7.49 -6.07
N PHE A 215 13.55 6.89 -5.98
CA PHE A 215 14.11 6.09 -7.07
C PHE A 215 13.16 4.97 -7.52
N ILE A 216 12.54 4.25 -6.57
CA ILE A 216 11.61 3.16 -6.88
C ILE A 216 10.33 3.64 -7.56
N ASP A 217 9.83 4.83 -7.21
CA ASP A 217 8.65 5.42 -7.84
C ASP A 217 8.96 5.77 -9.31
N MET A 218 10.12 6.38 -9.55
CA MET A 218 10.60 6.70 -10.90
C MET A 218 10.83 5.45 -11.73
N TYR A 219 11.45 4.41 -11.17
CA TYR A 219 11.66 3.14 -11.85
C TYR A 219 10.35 2.46 -12.22
N THR A 220 9.41 2.38 -11.26
CA THR A 220 8.08 1.80 -11.49
C THR A 220 7.32 2.59 -12.56
N HIS A 221 7.43 3.92 -12.53
CA HIS A 221 6.88 4.77 -13.58
C HIS A 221 7.49 4.44 -14.94
N ARG A 222 8.83 4.35 -15.08
CA ARG A 222 9.49 4.02 -16.36
C ARG A 222 9.12 2.66 -16.90
N LEU A 223 8.93 1.66 -16.03
CA LEU A 223 8.41 0.36 -16.44
C LEU A 223 7.05 0.49 -17.14
N ARG A 224 6.12 1.21 -16.51
CA ARG A 224 4.75 1.41 -17.00
C ARG A 224 4.73 2.30 -18.23
N ASP A 225 5.50 3.40 -18.21
CA ASP A 225 5.53 4.39 -19.27
C ASP A 225 6.09 3.81 -20.56
N ASN A 226 7.18 3.04 -20.49
CA ASN A 226 7.72 2.31 -21.65
C ASN A 226 6.69 1.36 -22.25
N LEU A 227 6.02 0.58 -21.40
CA LEU A 227 4.97 -0.34 -21.84
C LEU A 227 3.79 0.41 -22.47
N LEU A 228 3.35 1.53 -21.89
CA LEU A 228 2.26 2.33 -22.42
C LEU A 228 2.66 3.08 -23.71
N MET A 229 3.93 3.47 -23.87
CA MET A 229 4.44 4.00 -25.13
C MET A 229 4.36 2.95 -26.23
N ASP A 230 4.78 1.71 -25.95
CA ASP A 230 4.69 0.60 -26.91
C ASP A 230 3.24 0.28 -27.32
N LEU A 231 2.26 0.61 -26.46
CA LEU A 231 0.83 0.48 -26.72
C LEU A 231 0.19 1.73 -27.35
N GLY A 232 0.93 2.84 -27.54
CA GLY A 232 0.39 4.11 -28.04
C GLY A 232 -0.54 4.83 -27.05
N LEU A 233 -0.35 4.59 -25.74
CA LEU A 233 -1.24 5.05 -24.67
C LEU A 233 -0.58 6.07 -23.72
N SER A 234 0.74 6.28 -23.79
CA SER A 234 1.50 7.09 -22.82
C SER A 234 1.14 8.59 -22.78
N ASP A 235 0.64 9.14 -23.90
CA ASP A 235 0.27 10.56 -24.02
C ASP A 235 -1.05 10.93 -23.33
N ASN A 236 -1.82 9.93 -22.86
CA ASN A 236 -3.07 10.17 -22.16
C ASN A 236 -2.83 10.42 -20.66
N ASP A 237 -3.76 11.14 -20.02
CA ASP A 237 -3.76 11.33 -18.57
C ASP A 237 -4.32 10.12 -17.79
N ALA A 238 -5.20 9.34 -18.44
CA ALA A 238 -5.81 8.14 -17.89
C ALA A 238 -6.10 7.11 -18.99
N VAL A 239 -5.94 5.83 -18.68
CA VAL A 239 -6.06 4.74 -19.65
C VAL A 239 -6.64 3.47 -19.04
N TRP A 240 -7.44 2.76 -19.82
CA TRP A 240 -7.79 1.37 -19.59
C TRP A 240 -6.96 0.47 -20.49
N VAL A 241 -6.26 -0.49 -19.89
CA VAL A 241 -5.47 -1.49 -20.61
C VAL A 241 -6.14 -2.85 -20.47
N LYS A 242 -6.42 -3.50 -21.60
CA LYS A 242 -6.84 -4.91 -21.65
C LYS A 242 -5.59 -5.79 -21.81
N ILE A 243 -5.48 -6.80 -20.96
CA ILE A 243 -4.48 -7.86 -21.01
C ILE A 243 -5.19 -9.15 -21.39
N PRO A 244 -4.93 -9.72 -22.59
CA PRO A 244 -5.58 -10.94 -23.02
C PRO A 244 -5.23 -12.14 -22.12
N SER A 245 -6.21 -13.02 -21.93
CA SER A 245 -6.01 -14.34 -21.31
C SER A 245 -5.08 -15.24 -22.15
N VAL A 246 -4.60 -16.32 -21.54
CA VAL A 246 -3.86 -17.37 -22.23
C VAL A 246 -4.73 -18.03 -23.31
N SER A 247 -6.04 -18.15 -23.08
CA SER A 247 -6.96 -18.73 -24.05
C SER A 247 -7.24 -17.81 -25.25
N HIS A 248 -7.16 -16.49 -25.08
CA HIS A 248 -7.37 -15.52 -26.16
C HIS A 248 -6.08 -15.18 -26.92
N ASP A 249 -4.91 -15.32 -26.29
CA ASP A 249 -3.61 -14.98 -26.89
C ASP A 249 -2.47 -15.86 -26.33
N SER A 250 -2.52 -17.15 -26.64
CA SER A 250 -1.54 -18.13 -26.18
C SER A 250 -0.13 -17.88 -26.70
N ALA A 251 0.00 -17.32 -27.91
CA ALA A 251 1.27 -17.03 -28.55
C ALA A 251 2.10 -15.99 -27.78
N ASN A 252 1.44 -15.09 -27.04
CA ASN A 252 2.09 -14.04 -26.26
C ASN A 252 1.94 -14.25 -24.73
N LYS A 253 1.70 -15.49 -24.27
CA LYS A 253 1.51 -15.82 -22.84
C LYS A 253 2.48 -15.08 -21.92
N GLU A 254 3.79 -15.24 -22.12
CA GLU A 254 4.81 -14.63 -21.26
C GLU A 254 4.80 -13.09 -21.30
N LYS A 255 4.52 -12.51 -22.48
CA LYS A 255 4.40 -11.06 -22.64
C LYS A 255 3.19 -10.53 -21.89
N ASN A 256 2.06 -11.23 -21.94
CA ASN A 256 0.82 -10.86 -21.26
C ASN A 256 0.96 -10.99 -19.73
N ILE A 257 1.60 -12.05 -19.24
CA ILE A 257 1.96 -12.21 -17.82
C ILE A 257 2.84 -11.04 -17.37
N ARG A 258 3.93 -10.75 -18.09
CA ARG A 258 4.84 -9.65 -17.73
C ARG A 258 4.15 -8.28 -17.77
N MET A 259 3.25 -8.07 -18.72
CA MET A 259 2.42 -6.86 -18.81
C MET A 259 1.53 -6.71 -17.57
N LEU A 260 0.89 -7.79 -17.12
CA LEU A 260 0.10 -7.80 -15.89
C LEU A 260 0.96 -7.50 -14.66
N GLU A 261 2.16 -8.09 -14.55
CA GLU A 261 3.07 -7.81 -13.43
C GLU A 261 3.50 -6.34 -13.36
N ILE A 262 3.81 -5.72 -14.50
CA ILE A 262 4.25 -4.31 -14.59
C ILE A 262 3.11 -3.34 -14.21
N LEU A 263 1.91 -3.60 -14.73
CA LEU A 263 0.75 -2.72 -14.55
C LEU A 263 0.06 -2.93 -13.19
N SER A 264 0.30 -4.05 -12.52
CA SER A 264 -0.30 -4.35 -11.21
C SER A 264 0.15 -3.40 -10.10
N CYS A 265 -0.76 -3.12 -9.16
CA CYS A 265 -0.45 -2.41 -7.93
C CYS A 265 0.46 -3.25 -7.02
N ARG A 266 1.24 -2.58 -6.16
CA ARG A 266 2.16 -3.25 -5.20
C ARG A 266 1.47 -4.20 -4.21
N ASN A 267 0.18 -3.98 -3.95
CA ASN A 267 -0.64 -4.76 -3.02
C ASN A 267 -1.41 -5.90 -3.71
N TRP A 268 -1.32 -6.03 -5.04
CA TRP A 268 -2.03 -7.05 -5.79
C TRP A 268 -1.12 -8.27 -6.00
N CYS A 269 -1.68 -9.46 -5.77
CA CYS A 269 -1.01 -10.75 -6.00
C CYS A 269 -0.64 -10.98 -7.48
N THR A 270 -1.31 -10.29 -8.40
CA THR A 270 -1.02 -10.30 -9.84
C THR A 270 0.27 -9.58 -10.23
N ARG A 271 1.01 -9.03 -9.26
CA ARG A 271 2.34 -8.45 -9.48
C ARG A 271 3.45 -9.51 -9.62
N SER A 272 3.12 -10.79 -9.44
CA SER A 272 4.02 -11.92 -9.71
C SER A 272 3.30 -13.12 -10.32
N SER A 273 3.92 -13.74 -11.31
CA SER A 273 3.56 -15.05 -11.88
C SER A 273 3.65 -16.18 -10.87
N VAL A 274 4.60 -16.12 -9.91
CA VAL A 274 4.77 -17.11 -8.84
C VAL A 274 3.58 -17.12 -7.86
N ASP A 275 2.82 -16.01 -7.79
CA ASP A 275 1.65 -15.89 -6.92
C ASP A 275 0.34 -16.05 -7.72
N LYS A 276 -0.10 -15.02 -8.47
CA LYS A 276 -1.42 -15.03 -9.15
C LYS A 276 -1.47 -14.48 -10.57
N ALA A 277 -0.39 -13.90 -11.12
CA ALA A 277 -0.47 -13.28 -12.45
C ALA A 277 -0.82 -14.31 -13.55
N GLU A 278 -0.19 -15.48 -13.52
CA GLU A 278 -0.45 -16.56 -14.48
C GLU A 278 -1.88 -17.10 -14.31
N ALA A 279 -2.24 -17.51 -13.09
CA ALA A 279 -3.58 -18.03 -12.78
C ALA A 279 -4.71 -17.06 -13.19
N ALA A 280 -4.52 -15.75 -12.97
CA ALA A 280 -5.50 -14.74 -13.37
C ALA A 280 -5.71 -14.70 -14.89
N LEU A 281 -4.66 -14.91 -15.69
CA LEU A 281 -4.74 -14.94 -17.16
C LEU A 281 -5.14 -16.31 -17.71
N GLU A 282 -5.03 -17.39 -16.91
CA GLU A 282 -5.63 -18.69 -17.24
C GLU A 282 -7.16 -18.63 -17.14
N ASP A 283 -7.69 -17.93 -16.14
CA ASP A 283 -9.13 -17.77 -15.90
C ASP A 283 -9.83 -16.87 -16.92
N GLY A 284 -9.17 -15.78 -17.35
CA GLY A 284 -9.72 -14.85 -18.31
C GLY A 284 -8.87 -13.60 -18.54
N ASP A 285 -9.43 -12.66 -19.31
CA ASP A 285 -8.80 -11.37 -19.58
C ASP A 285 -8.70 -10.55 -18.28
N PHE A 286 -7.69 -9.69 -18.21
CA PHE A 286 -7.51 -8.72 -17.14
C PHE A 286 -7.61 -7.30 -17.67
N TYR A 287 -8.26 -6.41 -16.93
CA TYR A 287 -8.37 -4.99 -17.29
C TYR A 287 -7.77 -4.13 -16.19
N ILE A 288 -6.93 -3.15 -16.53
CA ILE A 288 -6.30 -2.26 -15.56
C ILE A 288 -6.59 -0.81 -15.94
N TYR A 289 -7.09 -0.04 -14.99
CA TYR A 289 -7.17 1.41 -15.09
C TYR A 289 -5.95 2.05 -14.45
N LEU A 290 -5.27 2.90 -15.20
CA LEU A 290 -4.14 3.71 -14.73
C LEU A 290 -4.44 5.18 -14.96
N GLN A 291 -3.95 6.01 -14.06
CA GLN A 291 -4.01 7.47 -14.17
C GLN A 291 -2.67 8.09 -13.80
N ARG A 292 -2.36 9.26 -14.37
CA ARG A 292 -1.27 10.11 -13.93
C ARG A 292 -1.59 10.68 -12.55
N GLY A 293 -0.79 10.30 -11.56
CA GLY A 293 -0.92 10.73 -10.17
C GLY A 293 0.04 11.85 -9.81
N LYS A 294 0.55 11.80 -8.57
CA LYS A 294 1.49 12.80 -8.07
C LYS A 294 2.77 12.78 -8.90
N PHE A 295 3.33 13.96 -9.20
CA PHE A 295 4.52 14.11 -10.05
C PHE A 295 4.35 13.58 -11.49
N ASN A 296 3.11 13.44 -11.97
CA ASN A 296 2.80 12.90 -13.30
C ASN A 296 3.26 11.44 -13.50
N LEU A 297 3.29 10.65 -12.42
CA LEU A 297 3.67 9.23 -12.46
C LEU A 297 2.46 8.35 -12.73
N TRP A 298 2.67 7.23 -13.42
CA TRP A 298 1.61 6.25 -13.69
C TRP A 298 1.24 5.47 -12.43
N GLU A 299 -0.02 5.56 -12.01
CA GLU A 299 -0.58 4.86 -10.85
C GLU A 299 -1.74 3.95 -11.28
N PRO A 300 -1.67 2.63 -11.04
CA PRO A 300 -2.81 1.74 -11.25
C PRO A 300 -3.79 1.91 -10.11
N LEU A 301 -5.06 2.11 -10.46
CA LEU A 301 -6.11 2.41 -9.49
C LEU A 301 -7.11 1.27 -9.37
N VAL A 302 -7.38 0.57 -10.47
CA VAL A 302 -8.37 -0.52 -10.54
C VAL A 302 -7.85 -1.66 -11.40
N GLY A 303 -7.99 -2.88 -10.92
CA GLY A 303 -7.81 -4.12 -11.67
C GLY A 303 -9.12 -4.89 -11.74
N MET A 304 -9.46 -5.47 -12.89
CA MET A 304 -10.64 -6.30 -13.08
C MET A 304 -10.27 -7.61 -13.75
N THR A 305 -10.53 -8.73 -13.07
CA THR A 305 -10.33 -10.07 -13.62
C THR A 305 -11.63 -10.55 -14.25
N THR A 306 -11.55 -11.20 -15.39
CA THR A 306 -12.69 -11.92 -15.97
C THR A 306 -12.58 -13.42 -15.75
N LEU A 307 -13.72 -14.08 -15.63
CA LEU A 307 -13.86 -15.53 -15.59
C LEU A 307 -15.00 -15.92 -16.53
N ARG A 308 -14.73 -16.77 -17.52
CA ARG A 308 -15.72 -17.21 -18.52
C ARG A 308 -16.43 -16.02 -19.21
N GLY A 309 -15.66 -15.01 -19.59
CA GLY A 309 -16.14 -13.84 -20.34
C GLY A 309 -16.96 -12.81 -19.55
N LYS A 310 -17.02 -12.92 -18.21
CA LYS A 310 -17.63 -11.91 -17.33
C LYS A 310 -16.63 -11.42 -16.30
N ILE A 311 -16.73 -10.17 -15.89
CA ILE A 311 -15.93 -9.61 -14.79
C ILE A 311 -16.31 -10.33 -13.50
N ASP A 312 -15.34 -10.99 -12.88
CA ASP A 312 -15.51 -11.77 -11.66
C ASP A 312 -15.19 -10.93 -10.42
N GLN A 313 -14.04 -10.24 -10.45
CA GLN A 313 -13.55 -9.44 -9.33
C GLN A 313 -13.08 -8.07 -9.80
N ILE A 314 -13.22 -7.08 -8.91
CA ILE A 314 -12.72 -5.72 -9.08
C ILE A 314 -11.87 -5.40 -7.85
N GLN A 315 -10.63 -5.00 -8.07
CA GLN A 315 -9.64 -4.73 -7.02
C GLN A 315 -9.17 -3.27 -7.09
N GLY A 316 -9.24 -2.57 -5.96
CA GLY A 316 -8.63 -1.25 -5.79
C GLY A 316 -7.23 -1.30 -5.18
N VAL A 317 -6.55 -0.16 -5.10
CA VAL A 317 -5.19 0.00 -4.53
C VAL A 317 -5.04 -0.58 -3.12
N GLU A 318 -6.07 -0.42 -2.29
CA GLU A 318 -6.09 -0.90 -0.90
C GLU A 318 -6.22 -2.42 -0.79
N ASN A 319 -6.63 -3.10 -1.86
CA ASN A 319 -6.85 -4.54 -1.92
C ASN A 319 -7.67 -5.07 -0.72
N ASN A 320 -8.82 -4.44 -0.50
CA ASN A 320 -9.76 -4.71 0.60
C ASN A 320 -11.13 -5.19 0.08
N ASN A 321 -11.24 -5.66 -1.17
CA ASN A 321 -12.47 -6.01 -1.92
C ASN A 321 -13.55 -4.90 -1.94
N ILE A 322 -13.20 -3.66 -1.62
CA ILE A 322 -14.05 -2.50 -1.83
C ILE A 322 -13.55 -1.81 -3.09
N VAL A 323 -14.46 -1.58 -4.04
CA VAL A 323 -14.14 -0.81 -5.23
C VAL A 323 -13.92 0.64 -4.81
N PRO A 324 -12.88 1.33 -5.31
CA PRO A 324 -12.67 2.73 -4.97
C PRO A 324 -13.91 3.55 -5.30
N VAL A 325 -14.55 4.12 -4.27
CA VAL A 325 -15.87 4.76 -4.39
C VAL A 325 -15.88 5.91 -5.40
N ASN A 326 -14.76 6.61 -5.56
CA ASN A 326 -14.58 7.71 -6.50
C ASN A 326 -14.38 7.25 -7.95
N LEU A 327 -14.27 5.94 -8.20
CA LEU A 327 -14.07 5.36 -9.54
C LEU A 327 -15.24 4.49 -9.97
N VAL A 328 -16.32 4.41 -9.19
CA VAL A 328 -17.50 3.59 -9.53
C VAL A 328 -18.08 4.00 -10.89
N ASP A 329 -18.26 5.30 -11.12
CA ASP A 329 -18.81 5.83 -12.38
C ASP A 329 -17.90 5.54 -13.58
N GLU A 330 -16.59 5.71 -13.42
CA GLU A 330 -15.58 5.39 -14.42
C GLU A 330 -15.62 3.91 -14.80
N ILE A 331 -15.66 3.03 -13.80
CA ILE A 331 -15.74 1.58 -14.00
C ILE A 331 -17.05 1.20 -14.72
N ARG A 332 -18.19 1.74 -14.29
CA ARG A 332 -19.49 1.45 -14.95
C ARG A 332 -19.52 1.94 -16.39
N SER A 333 -18.98 3.12 -16.64
CA SER A 333 -18.88 3.70 -17.97
C SER A 333 -18.05 2.80 -18.88
N PHE A 334 -16.89 2.32 -18.40
CA PHE A 334 -16.05 1.38 -19.13
C PHE A 334 -16.75 0.04 -19.41
N ILE A 335 -17.37 -0.57 -18.38
CA ILE A 335 -18.10 -1.83 -18.51
C ILE A 335 -19.20 -1.73 -19.57
N THR A 336 -19.96 -0.63 -19.54
CA THR A 336 -21.05 -0.36 -20.48
C THR A 336 -20.51 -0.13 -21.89
N ALA A 337 -19.49 0.71 -22.04
CA ALA A 337 -18.88 1.03 -23.34
C ALA A 337 -18.24 -0.19 -24.02
N LYS A 338 -17.75 -1.16 -23.24
CA LYS A 338 -17.18 -2.41 -23.74
C LYS A 338 -18.17 -3.58 -23.76
N SER A 339 -19.45 -3.35 -23.43
CA SER A 339 -20.49 -4.38 -23.37
C SER A 339 -20.11 -5.58 -22.49
N LEU A 340 -19.35 -5.33 -21.42
CA LEU A 340 -18.92 -6.36 -20.48
C LEU A 340 -20.05 -6.68 -19.49
N LYS A 341 -20.09 -7.94 -19.05
CA LYS A 341 -21.05 -8.41 -18.03
C LYS A 341 -20.30 -8.71 -16.73
N CYS A 342 -20.98 -8.58 -15.60
CA CYS A 342 -20.44 -8.92 -14.29
C CYS A 342 -21.01 -10.25 -13.78
N HIS A 343 -20.20 -11.04 -13.11
CA HIS A 343 -20.69 -12.09 -12.23
C HIS A 343 -21.37 -11.47 -11.01
N SER A 344 -22.32 -12.22 -10.47
CA SER A 344 -23.11 -11.84 -9.32
C SER A 344 -23.07 -12.94 -8.26
N GLY A 345 -23.08 -12.55 -7.00
CA GLY A 345 -23.13 -13.45 -5.86
C GLY A 345 -22.11 -13.05 -4.81
N VAL A 346 -22.20 -13.75 -3.69
CA VAL A 346 -21.25 -13.69 -2.59
C VAL A 346 -20.77 -15.11 -2.35
N LEU A 347 -19.47 -15.34 -2.52
CA LEU A 347 -18.80 -16.62 -2.24
C LEU A 347 -17.81 -16.41 -1.09
N ASP A 348 -17.17 -17.49 -0.64
CA ASP A 348 -16.23 -17.46 0.50
C ASP A 348 -15.08 -16.45 0.33
N GLU A 349 -14.68 -16.18 -0.92
CA GLU A 349 -13.63 -15.20 -1.26
C GLU A 349 -14.10 -13.72 -1.18
N GLY A 350 -15.42 -13.49 -1.12
CA GLY A 350 -16.04 -12.17 -1.05
C GLY A 350 -17.11 -11.91 -2.12
N PRO A 351 -17.55 -10.64 -2.24
CA PRO A 351 -18.55 -10.25 -3.23
C PRO A 351 -17.97 -10.30 -4.65
N LYS A 352 -18.73 -10.86 -5.59
CA LYS A 352 -18.41 -10.76 -7.03
C LYS A 352 -18.63 -9.33 -7.53
N ALA A 353 -18.09 -9.04 -8.71
CA ALA A 353 -18.00 -7.70 -9.30
C ALA A 353 -19.31 -6.88 -9.22
N SER A 354 -20.47 -7.49 -9.49
CA SER A 354 -21.76 -6.80 -9.41
C SER A 354 -22.07 -6.28 -7.99
N GLN A 355 -21.95 -7.14 -6.98
CA GLN A 355 -22.15 -6.77 -5.58
C GLN A 355 -21.06 -5.82 -5.08
N ALA A 356 -19.81 -5.97 -5.52
CA ALA A 356 -18.72 -5.09 -5.12
C ALA A 356 -18.97 -3.63 -5.56
N LEU A 357 -19.54 -3.43 -6.76
CA LEU A 357 -19.98 -2.12 -7.23
C LEU A 357 -21.13 -1.58 -6.36
N MET A 358 -22.17 -2.38 -6.13
CA MET A 358 -23.32 -1.98 -5.30
C MET A 358 -22.92 -1.63 -3.85
N ILE A 359 -21.99 -2.38 -3.27
CA ILE A 359 -21.43 -2.08 -1.94
C ILE A 359 -20.77 -0.70 -1.95
N SER A 360 -20.00 -0.40 -2.98
CA SER A 360 -19.24 0.85 -3.08
C SER A 360 -20.16 2.05 -3.34
N GLU A 361 -21.22 1.86 -4.13
CA GLU A 361 -22.31 2.84 -4.28
C GLU A 361 -22.94 3.14 -2.92
N LYS A 362 -23.32 2.09 -2.18
CA LYS A 362 -23.93 2.25 -0.86
C LYS A 362 -23.00 2.98 0.12
N LEU A 363 -21.70 2.70 0.07
CA LEU A 363 -20.69 3.39 0.89
C LEU A 363 -20.56 4.89 0.55
N SER A 364 -20.84 5.26 -0.70
CA SER A 364 -20.80 6.65 -1.17
C SER A 364 -22.06 7.46 -0.82
N GLU A 365 -23.18 6.80 -0.54
CA GLU A 365 -24.44 7.47 -0.21
C GLU A 365 -24.34 8.37 1.02
N SER A 366 -25.07 9.49 0.98
CA SER A 366 -25.24 10.38 2.14
C SER A 366 -26.19 9.74 3.16
N VAL A 367 -25.85 9.86 4.45
CA VAL A 367 -26.69 9.34 5.53
C VAL A 367 -27.93 10.23 5.67
N PRO A 368 -29.16 9.66 5.72
CA PRO A 368 -30.39 10.44 5.80
C PRO A 368 -30.42 11.42 6.98
N GLY A 369 -30.59 12.71 6.67
CA GLY A 369 -30.65 13.78 7.66
C GLY A 369 -29.31 14.13 8.32
N MET A 370 -28.18 13.69 7.75
CA MET A 370 -26.84 13.96 8.27
C MET A 370 -25.90 14.44 7.16
N LYS A 371 -24.94 15.31 7.49
CA LYS A 371 -23.95 15.86 6.54
C LYS A 371 -22.70 14.99 6.45
N LEU A 372 -22.87 13.68 6.31
CA LEU A 372 -21.78 12.72 6.16
C LEU A 372 -22.21 11.52 5.31
N SER A 373 -21.24 10.88 4.64
CA SER A 373 -21.48 9.66 3.86
C SER A 373 -21.47 8.41 4.72
N PHE A 374 -22.05 7.31 4.23
CA PHE A 374 -22.05 6.05 4.95
C PHE A 374 -20.62 5.58 5.28
N MET A 375 -19.69 5.66 4.33
CA MET A 375 -18.28 5.37 4.57
C MET A 375 -17.66 6.24 5.68
N LYS A 376 -18.04 7.52 5.79
CA LYS A 376 -17.57 8.39 6.88
C LYS A 376 -18.16 7.96 8.23
N ALA A 377 -19.42 7.57 8.27
CA ALA A 377 -20.07 7.04 9.48
C ALA A 377 -19.31 5.82 10.02
N ILE A 378 -18.91 4.91 9.12
CA ILE A 378 -18.12 3.72 9.47
C ILE A 378 -16.75 4.11 10.02
N LYS A 379 -16.04 5.03 9.36
CA LYS A 379 -14.71 5.47 9.80
C LYS A 379 -14.71 6.17 11.17
N ASP A 380 -15.82 6.80 11.52
CA ASP A 380 -16.00 7.51 12.78
C ASP A 380 -16.60 6.64 13.88
N ASP A 381 -16.81 5.34 13.62
CA ASP A 381 -17.51 4.40 14.50
C ASP A 381 -18.86 4.95 15.01
N ASN A 382 -19.55 5.72 14.16
CA ASN A 382 -20.81 6.37 14.52
C ASN A 382 -22.00 5.42 14.31
N SER A 383 -22.29 4.58 15.31
CA SER A 383 -23.35 3.56 15.26
C SER A 383 -24.72 4.12 14.88
N PHE A 384 -25.10 5.31 15.39
CA PHE A 384 -26.38 5.94 15.06
C PHE A 384 -26.49 6.23 13.55
N ALA A 385 -25.46 6.86 12.98
CA ALA A 385 -25.42 7.16 11.56
C ALA A 385 -25.35 5.89 10.69
N ILE A 386 -24.63 4.85 11.15
CA ILE A 386 -24.55 3.55 10.48
C ILE A 386 -25.94 2.90 10.42
N PHE A 387 -26.67 2.82 11.53
CA PHE A 387 -28.02 2.24 11.55
C PHE A 387 -28.98 3.01 10.63
N LYS A 388 -28.94 4.34 10.64
CA LYS A 388 -29.71 5.16 9.69
C LYS A 388 -29.38 4.85 8.23
N ALA A 389 -28.09 4.75 7.90
CA ALA A 389 -27.65 4.44 6.54
C ALA A 389 -28.14 3.06 6.07
N LEU A 390 -28.21 2.10 7.00
CA LEU A 390 -28.72 0.75 6.79
C LEU A 390 -30.26 0.66 6.80
N GLY A 391 -30.97 1.78 7.00
CA GLY A 391 -32.43 1.83 7.03
C GLY A 391 -33.04 1.18 8.28
N ILE A 392 -32.27 1.03 9.35
CA ILE A 392 -32.74 0.53 10.64
C ILE A 392 -33.31 1.70 11.44
N ASP A 393 -34.53 1.55 11.96
CA ASP A 393 -35.10 2.52 12.91
C ASP A 393 -34.20 2.61 14.14
N VAL A 394 -33.72 3.82 14.44
CA VAL A 394 -32.75 4.07 15.51
C VAL A 394 -33.08 5.37 16.22
N LYS A 395 -33.00 5.33 17.56
CA LYS A 395 -33.26 6.46 18.45
C LYS A 395 -32.14 6.57 19.48
N LEU A 396 -31.76 7.81 19.76
CA LEU A 396 -30.85 8.14 20.85
C LEU A 396 -31.66 8.30 22.13
N LEU A 397 -31.23 7.63 23.19
CA LEU A 397 -31.80 7.74 24.53
C LEU A 397 -31.11 8.88 25.30
N ASP A 398 -31.69 9.31 26.42
CA ASP A 398 -31.26 10.51 27.16
C ASP A 398 -29.80 10.46 27.65
N ASP A 399 -29.26 9.25 27.87
CA ASP A 399 -27.88 9.02 28.31
C ASP A 399 -26.90 8.72 27.16
N GLY A 400 -27.35 8.82 25.91
CA GLY A 400 -26.56 8.55 24.71
C GLY A 400 -26.54 7.08 24.25
N ALA A 401 -27.22 6.16 24.95
CA ALA A 401 -27.41 4.80 24.45
C ALA A 401 -28.39 4.76 23.26
N LEU A 402 -28.39 3.64 22.54
CA LEU A 402 -29.20 3.45 21.34
C LEU A 402 -30.35 2.47 21.58
N GLU A 403 -31.52 2.85 21.07
CA GLU A 403 -32.63 1.95 20.81
C GLU A 403 -32.70 1.71 19.30
N ILE A 404 -32.74 0.45 18.88
CA ILE A 404 -32.89 0.07 17.46
C ILE A 404 -34.11 -0.81 17.23
N GLY A 405 -34.61 -0.85 16.00
CA GLY A 405 -35.71 -1.73 15.58
C GLY A 405 -35.35 -3.21 15.63
N THR A 406 -34.91 -3.78 14.51
CA THR A 406 -34.47 -5.19 14.40
C THR A 406 -33.01 -5.25 14.03
N TYR A 407 -32.26 -6.15 14.67
CA TYR A 407 -30.90 -6.48 14.27
C TYR A 407 -30.88 -7.71 13.35
N ARG A 408 -30.17 -7.56 12.23
CA ARG A 408 -29.78 -8.64 11.33
C ARG A 408 -28.38 -8.31 10.80
N PRO A 409 -27.45 -9.28 10.70
CA PRO A 409 -26.07 -9.07 10.29
C PRO A 409 -25.91 -8.87 8.76
N SER A 410 -26.94 -8.38 8.08
CA SER A 410 -26.94 -8.23 6.63
C SER A 410 -27.88 -7.14 6.15
N TYR A 411 -27.50 -6.52 5.04
CA TYR A 411 -28.23 -5.44 4.37
C TYR A 411 -28.78 -5.93 3.03
N ASN A 412 -30.03 -5.59 2.73
CA ASN A 412 -30.61 -5.81 1.41
C ASN A 412 -30.23 -4.63 0.49
N LEU A 413 -29.25 -4.85 -0.38
CA LEU A 413 -28.78 -3.84 -1.35
C LEU A 413 -29.83 -3.51 -2.41
N ASN A 414 -30.65 -4.49 -2.79
CA ASN A 414 -31.71 -4.28 -3.77
C ASN A 414 -32.92 -5.14 -3.40
N PRO A 415 -33.95 -4.52 -2.79
CA PRO A 415 -35.17 -5.20 -2.39
C PRO A 415 -35.89 -5.93 -3.52
N ASN A 416 -35.84 -5.38 -4.74
CA ASN A 416 -36.54 -5.94 -5.90
C ASN A 416 -35.88 -7.22 -6.42
N SER A 417 -34.57 -7.35 -6.26
CA SER A 417 -33.81 -8.54 -6.68
C SER A 417 -33.40 -9.45 -5.52
N GLY A 418 -33.71 -9.09 -4.27
CA GLY A 418 -33.35 -9.84 -3.07
C GLY A 418 -31.84 -9.92 -2.79
N ILE A 419 -31.03 -9.04 -3.39
CA ILE A 419 -29.57 -9.09 -3.23
C ILE A 419 -29.21 -8.59 -1.84
N THR A 420 -28.64 -9.47 -1.03
CA THR A 420 -28.25 -9.19 0.34
C THR A 420 -26.73 -9.28 0.48
N VAL A 421 -26.13 -8.46 1.34
CA VAL A 421 -24.70 -8.56 1.71
C VAL A 421 -24.52 -8.52 3.23
N PRO A 422 -23.57 -9.28 3.78
CA PRO A 422 -23.21 -9.20 5.20
C PRO A 422 -22.64 -7.83 5.56
N TYR A 423 -22.86 -7.38 6.80
CA TYR A 423 -22.30 -6.13 7.32
C TYR A 423 -20.76 -6.09 7.30
N SER A 424 -20.13 -7.25 7.52
CA SER A 424 -18.69 -7.42 7.41
C SER A 424 -18.12 -7.03 6.03
N MET A 425 -18.93 -7.08 4.96
CA MET A 425 -18.50 -6.69 3.61
C MET A 425 -18.47 -5.19 3.38
N PHE A 426 -19.16 -4.40 4.22
CA PHE A 426 -18.96 -2.95 4.32
C PHE A 426 -17.75 -2.58 5.18
N GLY A 427 -17.11 -3.57 5.83
CA GLY A 427 -16.03 -3.36 6.80
C GLY A 427 -16.53 -3.02 8.21
N LEU A 428 -17.79 -3.32 8.54
CA LEU A 428 -18.36 -3.06 9.86
C LEU A 428 -17.81 -4.05 10.90
N ASN A 429 -17.43 -3.52 12.07
CA ASN A 429 -17.20 -4.32 13.27
C ASN A 429 -18.48 -4.35 14.09
N GLU A 430 -19.15 -5.51 14.13
CA GLU A 430 -20.45 -5.66 14.80
C GLU A 430 -20.37 -5.46 16.32
N ASP A 431 -19.26 -5.84 16.97
CA ASP A 431 -19.07 -5.59 18.41
C ASP A 431 -19.04 -4.09 18.73
N VAL A 432 -18.38 -3.29 17.88
CA VAL A 432 -18.33 -1.83 18.01
C VAL A 432 -19.69 -1.23 17.67
N LEU A 433 -20.29 -1.65 16.54
CA LEU A 433 -21.58 -1.17 16.08
C LEU A 433 -22.66 -1.31 17.15
N LEU A 434 -22.69 -2.45 17.83
CA LEU A 434 -23.71 -2.76 18.84
C LEU A 434 -23.34 -2.33 20.25
N SER A 435 -22.10 -1.90 20.52
CA SER A 435 -21.59 -1.63 21.87
C SER A 435 -22.48 -0.70 22.71
N ASN A 436 -23.09 0.31 22.10
CA ASN A 436 -23.97 1.28 22.75
C ASN A 436 -25.47 0.97 22.61
N VAL A 437 -25.84 -0.17 22.03
CA VAL A 437 -27.24 -0.56 21.88
C VAL A 437 -27.75 -1.15 23.20
N ARG A 438 -28.80 -0.53 23.74
CA ARG A 438 -29.46 -0.94 24.98
C ARG A 438 -30.77 -1.65 24.76
N VAL A 439 -31.51 -1.26 23.73
CA VAL A 439 -32.83 -1.81 23.42
C VAL A 439 -32.91 -2.22 21.95
N ILE A 440 -33.40 -3.43 21.70
CA ILE A 440 -33.80 -3.90 20.38
C ILE A 440 -35.31 -4.13 20.40
N LYS A 441 -36.07 -3.27 19.72
CA LYS A 441 -37.55 -3.30 19.66
C LYS A 441 -38.13 -4.38 18.73
N GLY A 442 -37.29 -5.31 18.30
CA GLY A 442 -37.64 -6.40 17.40
C GLY A 442 -36.75 -7.60 17.62
N ASN A 443 -36.41 -8.30 16.54
CA ASN A 443 -35.62 -9.52 16.65
C ASN A 443 -34.13 -9.21 16.77
N LEU A 444 -33.42 -10.02 17.56
CA LEU A 444 -31.96 -10.12 17.53
C LEU A 444 -31.62 -11.37 16.70
N ILE A 445 -31.27 -11.17 15.42
CA ILE A 445 -30.92 -12.27 14.52
C ILE A 445 -29.40 -12.36 14.46
N LEU A 446 -28.83 -13.48 14.91
CA LEU A 446 -27.39 -13.75 14.88
C LEU A 446 -26.98 -14.74 13.79
N ASN A 447 -27.95 -15.46 13.21
CA ASN A 447 -27.69 -16.50 12.23
C ASN A 447 -28.41 -16.28 10.90
N SER A 448 -27.92 -16.98 9.89
CA SER A 448 -28.49 -17.09 8.56
C SER A 448 -28.32 -18.50 8.02
N LYS A 449 -29.03 -18.84 6.94
CA LYS A 449 -28.87 -20.13 6.25
C LYS A 449 -27.45 -20.33 5.70
N ASN A 450 -26.78 -19.23 5.35
CA ASN A 450 -25.39 -19.22 4.90
C ASN A 450 -24.53 -18.62 6.01
N SER A 451 -23.51 -19.35 6.45
CA SER A 451 -22.62 -18.96 7.55
C SER A 451 -21.87 -17.65 7.29
N LEU A 452 -21.62 -17.28 6.03
CA LEU A 452 -21.04 -15.98 5.66
C LEU A 452 -21.92 -14.79 6.10
N TYR A 453 -23.20 -15.03 6.32
CA TYR A 453 -24.19 -14.05 6.76
C TYR A 453 -24.55 -14.22 8.24
N ASN A 454 -23.82 -15.06 8.98
CA ASN A 454 -23.93 -15.06 10.44
C ASN A 454 -23.30 -13.79 11.00
N SER A 455 -23.81 -13.37 12.16
CA SER A 455 -23.22 -12.29 12.93
C SER A 455 -21.82 -12.67 13.41
N LEU A 456 -20.89 -11.74 13.27
CA LEU A 456 -19.49 -11.91 13.68
C LEU A 456 -19.20 -11.33 15.07
N ILE A 457 -20.23 -11.01 15.86
CA ILE A 457 -20.05 -10.56 17.24
C ILE A 457 -19.25 -11.60 18.03
N THR A 458 -18.33 -11.12 18.86
CA THR A 458 -17.52 -11.99 19.73
C THR A 458 -18.12 -12.15 21.12
N ARG A 459 -19.06 -11.27 21.48
CA ARG A 459 -19.79 -11.21 22.74
C ARG A 459 -21.18 -10.61 22.49
N ILE A 460 -22.15 -10.92 23.34
CA ILE A 460 -23.42 -10.17 23.32
C ILE A 460 -23.12 -8.70 23.67
N PRO A 461 -23.82 -7.73 23.06
CA PRO A 461 -23.51 -6.32 23.29
C PRO A 461 -23.63 -5.99 24.79
N PRO A 462 -22.61 -5.36 25.39
CA PRO A 462 -22.47 -5.28 26.85
C PRO A 462 -23.57 -4.45 27.50
N ASN A 463 -24.11 -3.47 26.78
CA ASN A 463 -25.17 -2.58 27.28
C ASN A 463 -26.58 -3.08 26.91
N LEU A 464 -26.72 -4.23 26.24
CA LEU A 464 -28.02 -4.73 25.79
C LEU A 464 -28.83 -5.25 26.97
N GLU A 465 -29.93 -4.57 27.26
CA GLU A 465 -30.83 -4.89 28.37
C GLU A 465 -32.10 -5.59 27.89
N ILE A 466 -32.65 -5.17 26.75
CA ILE A 466 -33.98 -5.59 26.30
C ILE A 466 -33.97 -5.99 24.82
N VAL A 467 -34.51 -7.17 24.53
CA VAL A 467 -34.95 -7.60 23.20
C VAL A 467 -36.44 -7.90 23.27
N THR A 468 -37.28 -7.12 22.60
CA THR A 468 -38.74 -7.30 22.68
C THR A 468 -39.24 -8.45 21.79
N GLY A 469 -38.54 -8.73 20.70
CA GLY A 469 -38.83 -9.82 19.77
C GLY A 469 -38.12 -11.13 20.11
N LYS A 470 -37.80 -11.90 19.07
CA LYS A 470 -37.12 -13.19 19.19
C LYS A 470 -35.61 -13.06 19.05
N ILE A 471 -34.88 -13.93 19.76
CA ILE A 471 -33.44 -14.13 19.59
C ILE A 471 -33.26 -15.37 18.70
N GLN A 472 -32.62 -15.18 17.55
CA GLN A 472 -32.33 -16.27 16.59
C GLN A 472 -30.82 -16.50 16.53
N CYS A 473 -30.38 -17.75 16.73
CA CYS A 473 -28.97 -18.12 16.73
C CYS A 473 -28.76 -19.56 16.26
N THR A 474 -27.51 -19.93 15.97
CA THR A 474 -27.12 -21.34 15.83
C THR A 474 -26.91 -22.00 17.20
N ALA A 475 -26.83 -23.33 17.22
CA ALA A 475 -26.49 -24.06 18.45
C ALA A 475 -25.13 -23.61 19.03
N GLU A 476 -24.12 -23.46 18.19
CA GLU A 476 -22.78 -22.99 18.60
C GLU A 476 -22.81 -21.58 19.19
N GLN A 477 -23.56 -20.66 18.58
CA GLN A 477 -23.73 -19.31 19.10
C GLN A 477 -24.47 -19.31 20.44
N TYR A 478 -25.49 -20.16 20.59
CA TYR A 478 -26.20 -20.29 21.85
C TYR A 478 -25.28 -20.79 22.96
N GLU A 479 -24.52 -21.86 22.74
CA GLU A 479 -23.55 -22.36 23.73
C GLU A 479 -22.54 -21.29 24.13
N ARG A 480 -22.05 -20.51 23.16
CA ARG A 480 -21.10 -19.43 23.40
C ARG A 480 -21.68 -18.25 24.21
N PHE A 481 -22.95 -17.92 23.98
CA PHE A 481 -23.60 -16.72 24.54
C PHE A 481 -24.70 -17.03 25.54
N LYS A 482 -24.74 -18.26 26.04
CA LYS A 482 -25.84 -18.81 26.84
C LYS A 482 -26.27 -17.92 28.01
N PRO A 483 -25.36 -17.43 28.88
CA PRO A 483 -25.77 -16.64 30.04
C PRO A 483 -26.50 -15.35 29.65
N ASP A 484 -26.02 -14.69 28.60
CA ASP A 484 -26.59 -13.44 28.12
C ASP A 484 -27.93 -13.65 27.39
N ILE A 485 -28.04 -14.70 26.58
CA ILE A 485 -29.29 -15.04 25.91
C ILE A 485 -30.36 -15.41 26.93
N ASP A 486 -30.04 -16.27 27.91
CA ASP A 486 -30.96 -16.70 28.96
C ASP A 486 -31.43 -15.50 29.81
N ARG A 487 -30.53 -14.54 30.10
CA ARG A 487 -30.88 -13.27 30.74
C ARG A 487 -31.87 -12.44 29.90
N LEU A 488 -31.61 -12.30 28.59
CA LEU A 488 -32.42 -11.44 27.71
C LEU A 488 -33.82 -12.01 27.43
N ILE A 489 -33.98 -13.34 27.44
CA ILE A 489 -35.31 -13.96 27.28
C ILE A 489 -36.12 -14.00 28.58
N GLY A 490 -35.47 -13.86 29.75
CA GLY A 490 -36.15 -13.77 31.05
C GLY A 490 -37.08 -14.97 31.34
N ASN A 491 -36.60 -16.19 31.04
CA ASN A 491 -37.33 -17.47 31.12
C ASN A 491 -38.44 -17.70 30.07
N ASP A 492 -38.65 -16.77 29.13
CA ASP A 492 -39.58 -16.98 28.01
C ASP A 492 -38.89 -17.69 26.83
N HIS A 493 -38.85 -19.02 26.89
CA HIS A 493 -38.25 -19.84 25.83
C HIS A 493 -38.96 -19.72 24.48
N SER A 494 -40.18 -19.17 24.41
CA SER A 494 -40.85 -18.93 23.12
C SER A 494 -40.16 -17.84 22.28
N LYS A 495 -39.34 -16.99 22.93
CA LYS A 495 -38.50 -15.97 22.28
C LYS A 495 -37.22 -16.53 21.68
N LEU A 496 -36.80 -17.74 22.04
CA LEU A 496 -35.57 -18.33 21.56
C LEU A 496 -35.81 -19.23 20.33
N ILE A 497 -35.07 -18.99 19.25
CA ILE A 497 -35.04 -19.87 18.07
C ILE A 497 -33.60 -20.31 17.84
N ILE A 498 -33.33 -21.58 18.08
CA ILE A 498 -32.06 -22.23 17.73
C ILE A 498 -32.25 -22.93 16.39
N LYS A 499 -31.50 -22.50 15.37
CA LYS A 499 -31.44 -23.22 14.09
C LYS A 499 -30.27 -24.20 14.13
N ARG A 500 -30.52 -25.39 13.59
CA ARG A 500 -29.48 -26.36 13.27
C ARG A 500 -28.67 -25.90 12.08
#